data_AF-A0A8T1MYJ8-F1
#
_entry.id   AF-A0A8T1MYJ8-F1
#
_cell.length_a   1.000
_cell.length_b   1.000
_cell.length_c   1.000
_cell.angle_alpha   90.00
_cell.angle_beta   90.00
_cell.angle_gamma   90.00
#
_symmetry.space_group_name_H-M   'P 1'
#
loop_
_entity.id
_entity.type
_entity.pdbx_description
1 polymer ?
#
loop_
_entity_poly.entity_id
_entity_poly.type
_entity_poly.pdbx_seq_one_letter_code
_entity_poly.pdbx_strand_id
1 'polypeptide(L)'
;MLPSFVLYGLLFFICSFDATQCEKLGSVGVREHVHPTTGARWISGGHPRRFESASLLHTFGALRESAEQRARRPTVKHEVSDEKELPKSFDARTKWPHCPSISEIRDQSSCESFWAFGAVESMSDRLCIHSNGAFNKSLSATDLLSCCEDCGLGCGAGFHPMAWDFWKTHGIVTGGSKEEPSGCRSFPFPKCGHRRKGRYPPCPRHIYPTPECIKQCDEPEVNYEKDKTRVYSTGAVREALPAKDRENQSTYIPTYPITFTHQIYRL
;
A
#
# COMPACT_ATOMS: atom_id res chain seq x y z
N MET A 1 -1.63 -20.64 -75.20
CA MET A 1 -2.87 -21.44 -75.10
C MET A 1 -2.88 -22.10 -73.73
N LEU A 2 -3.99 -21.93 -73.02
CA LEU A 2 -4.31 -22.19 -71.60
C LEU A 2 -3.47 -23.22 -70.82
N PRO A 3 -3.29 -22.94 -69.51
CA PRO A 3 -3.96 -23.82 -68.56
C PRO A 3 -4.72 -23.07 -67.44
N SER A 4 -5.93 -23.59 -67.22
CA SER A 4 -6.57 -23.88 -65.93
C SER A 4 -6.66 -22.80 -64.85
N PHE A 5 -7.87 -22.24 -64.74
CA PHE A 5 -8.40 -21.55 -63.56
C PHE A 5 -8.38 -22.49 -62.34
N VAL A 6 -7.70 -22.07 -61.27
CA VAL A 6 -7.90 -22.60 -59.92
C VAL A 6 -8.35 -21.43 -59.04
N LEU A 7 -9.56 -21.59 -58.51
CA LEU A 7 -10.25 -20.65 -57.63
C LEU A 7 -9.48 -20.58 -56.29
N TYR A 8 -8.80 -19.46 -56.00
CA TYR A 8 -8.26 -19.21 -54.67
C TYR A 8 -9.40 -18.80 -53.74
N GLY A 9 -9.92 -19.77 -52.98
CA GLY A 9 -10.80 -19.52 -51.86
C GLY A 9 -10.03 -18.81 -50.73
N LEU A 10 -10.44 -17.59 -50.40
CA LEU A 10 -10.05 -16.88 -49.20
C LEU A 10 -10.52 -17.67 -47.96
N LEU A 11 -9.61 -18.35 -47.28
CA LEU A 11 -9.80 -18.80 -45.91
C LEU A 11 -9.59 -17.60 -44.98
N PHE A 12 -10.68 -16.93 -44.63
CA PHE A 12 -10.73 -16.05 -43.46
C PHE A 12 -10.54 -16.92 -42.20
N PHE A 13 -9.33 -16.93 -41.65
CA PHE A 13 -9.09 -17.37 -40.29
C PHE A 13 -9.67 -16.33 -39.33
N ILE A 14 -10.97 -16.43 -39.05
CA ILE A 14 -11.57 -15.81 -37.88
C ILE A 14 -11.19 -16.72 -36.71
N CYS A 15 -10.06 -16.44 -36.06
CA CYS A 15 -9.79 -16.97 -34.73
C CYS A 15 -10.74 -16.28 -33.74
N SER A 16 -11.93 -16.85 -33.60
CA SER A 16 -12.76 -16.62 -32.42
C SER A 16 -11.97 -17.13 -31.21
N PHE A 17 -11.51 -16.21 -30.36
CA PHE A 17 -10.98 -16.53 -29.03
C PHE A 17 -12.13 -16.96 -28.11
N ASP A 18 -12.77 -18.08 -28.44
CA ASP A 18 -13.73 -18.72 -27.54
C ASP A 18 -13.01 -19.76 -26.67
N ALA A 19 -12.92 -19.43 -25.38
CA ALA A 19 -13.03 -20.34 -24.26
C ALA A 19 -12.08 -21.55 -24.13
N THR A 20 -10.94 -21.63 -24.81
CA THR A 20 -9.99 -22.75 -24.63
C THR A 20 -8.74 -22.39 -23.81
N GLN A 21 -8.89 -22.00 -22.54
CA GLN A 21 -7.80 -22.15 -21.54
C GLN A 21 -8.23 -21.94 -20.06
N CYS A 22 -9.30 -22.58 -19.57
CA CYS A 22 -9.62 -22.57 -18.13
C CYS A 22 -9.32 -23.89 -17.39
N GLU A 23 -9.20 -25.04 -18.07
CA GLU A 23 -9.02 -26.34 -17.40
C GLU A 23 -7.63 -26.56 -16.77
N LYS A 24 -6.63 -25.70 -17.04
CA LYS A 24 -5.25 -25.88 -16.54
C LYS A 24 -4.91 -25.09 -15.26
N LEU A 25 -5.82 -24.28 -14.73
CA LEU A 25 -5.57 -23.52 -13.49
C LEU A 25 -5.70 -24.38 -12.23
N GLY A 26 -6.64 -25.34 -12.22
CA GLY A 26 -6.87 -26.23 -11.08
C GLY A 26 -5.67 -27.11 -10.70
N SER A 27 -4.87 -27.53 -11.69
CA SER A 27 -3.69 -28.38 -11.46
C SER A 27 -2.53 -27.68 -10.73
N VAL A 28 -2.55 -26.34 -10.66
CA VAL A 28 -1.51 -25.53 -9.98
C VAL A 28 -2.01 -25.02 -8.61
N GLY A 29 -3.18 -25.46 -8.16
CA GLY A 29 -3.78 -25.00 -6.89
C GLY A 29 -4.20 -23.54 -6.93
N VAL A 30 -4.62 -23.07 -8.11
CA VAL A 30 -5.01 -21.69 -8.38
C VAL A 30 -6.45 -21.68 -8.90
N ARG A 31 -7.25 -20.72 -8.45
CA ARG A 31 -8.65 -20.55 -8.83
C ARG A 31 -8.87 -19.17 -9.41
N GLU A 32 -9.43 -19.11 -10.60
CA GLU A 32 -9.93 -17.87 -11.19
C GLU A 32 -11.33 -17.57 -10.67
N HIS A 33 -11.59 -16.29 -10.45
CA HIS A 33 -12.88 -15.75 -10.05
C HIS A 33 -13.26 -14.63 -11.00
N VAL A 34 -14.55 -14.57 -11.32
CA VAL A 34 -15.13 -13.54 -12.17
C VAL A 34 -16.31 -12.93 -11.42
N HIS A 35 -16.30 -11.61 -11.22
CA HIS A 35 -17.39 -10.91 -10.61
C HIS A 35 -18.61 -10.96 -11.54
N PRO A 36 -19.78 -11.44 -11.09
CA PRO A 36 -20.91 -11.75 -11.97
C PRO A 36 -21.48 -10.50 -12.68
N THR A 37 -21.44 -9.34 -12.03
CA THR A 37 -22.00 -8.09 -12.58
C THR A 37 -20.99 -7.28 -13.39
N THR A 38 -19.77 -7.08 -12.88
CA THR A 38 -18.77 -6.20 -13.50
C THR A 38 -17.83 -6.92 -14.46
N GLY A 39 -17.84 -8.25 -14.47
CA GLY A 39 -16.87 -9.05 -15.24
C GLY A 39 -15.43 -8.96 -14.71
N ALA A 40 -15.18 -8.30 -13.58
CA ALA A 40 -13.85 -8.17 -12.99
C ALA A 40 -13.25 -9.55 -12.67
N ARG A 41 -11.99 -9.77 -13.04
CA ARG A 41 -11.32 -11.07 -12.91
C ARG A 41 -10.19 -10.99 -11.89
N TRP A 42 -10.09 -11.99 -11.02
CA TRP A 42 -8.93 -12.16 -10.14
C TRP A 42 -8.61 -13.63 -9.95
N ILE A 43 -7.37 -13.91 -9.60
CA ILE A 43 -6.84 -15.26 -9.46
C ILE A 43 -6.33 -15.45 -8.03
N SER A 44 -6.84 -16.46 -7.32
CA SER A 44 -6.39 -16.82 -5.97
C SER A 44 -5.56 -18.10 -6.01
N GLY A 45 -4.38 -18.11 -5.38
CA GLY A 45 -3.61 -19.33 -5.13
C GLY A 45 -4.02 -20.05 -3.83
N GLY A 46 -3.44 -21.22 -3.57
CA GLY A 46 -3.73 -22.02 -2.38
C GLY A 46 -3.67 -21.24 -1.06
N HIS A 47 -4.58 -21.58 -0.14
CA HIS A 47 -4.83 -20.87 1.12
C HIS A 47 -3.64 -20.95 2.08
N PRO A 48 -2.96 -19.84 2.43
CA PRO A 48 -1.91 -19.87 3.44
C PRO A 48 -2.50 -20.18 4.83
N ARG A 49 -1.92 -21.14 5.58
CA ARG A 49 -2.46 -21.61 6.88
C ARG A 49 -2.71 -20.51 7.91
N ARG A 50 -2.05 -19.35 7.83
CA ARG A 50 -2.33 -18.19 8.70
C ARG A 50 -3.78 -17.68 8.54
N PHE A 51 -4.40 -17.88 7.37
CA PHE A 51 -5.80 -17.50 7.12
C PHE A 51 -6.82 -18.58 7.52
N GLU A 52 -6.40 -19.66 8.20
CA GLU A 52 -7.30 -20.72 8.67
C GLU A 52 -7.92 -20.43 10.06
N SER A 53 -7.29 -19.60 10.89
CA SER A 53 -7.74 -19.32 12.27
C SER A 53 -8.22 -17.88 12.48
N ALA A 54 -9.06 -17.69 13.51
CA ALA A 54 -9.61 -16.38 13.93
C ALA A 54 -8.56 -15.34 14.37
N SER A 55 -7.27 -15.72 14.43
CA SER A 55 -6.12 -14.82 14.58
C SER A 55 -6.02 -13.75 13.46
N LEU A 56 -6.88 -13.84 12.45
CA LEU A 56 -7.05 -12.97 11.29
C LEU A 56 -7.42 -11.51 11.61
N LEU A 57 -8.12 -11.27 12.73
CA LEU A 57 -8.43 -9.90 13.18
C LEU A 57 -7.13 -9.10 13.35
N HIS A 58 -6.05 -9.79 13.74
CA HIS A 58 -4.79 -9.20 14.15
C HIS A 58 -3.86 -8.74 13.03
N THR A 59 -4.38 -8.48 11.84
CA THR A 59 -3.58 -7.94 10.72
C THR A 59 -4.29 -6.75 10.06
N PHE A 60 -5.53 -6.45 10.47
CA PHE A 60 -6.41 -5.51 9.78
C PHE A 60 -7.10 -4.51 10.71
N GLY A 61 -6.61 -4.31 11.94
CA GLY A 61 -7.19 -3.41 12.96
C GLY A 61 -7.16 -1.93 12.59
N ALA A 62 -7.96 -1.50 11.61
CA ALA A 62 -8.08 -0.10 11.21
C ALA A 62 -9.20 0.57 11.99
N LEU A 63 -8.84 1.59 12.75
CA LEU A 63 -9.82 2.42 13.42
C LEU A 63 -10.36 3.46 12.44
N ARG A 64 -11.66 3.71 12.51
CA ARG A 64 -12.33 4.76 11.74
C ARG A 64 -12.54 5.96 12.64
N GLU A 65 -12.05 7.12 12.18
CA GLU A 65 -12.32 8.39 12.85
C GLU A 65 -13.81 8.73 12.86
N SER A 66 -14.24 9.40 13.93
CA SER A 66 -15.55 10.05 14.00
C SER A 66 -15.68 11.18 12.97
N ALA A 67 -16.90 11.68 12.75
CA ALA A 67 -17.12 12.80 11.86
C ALA A 67 -16.40 14.08 12.34
N GLU A 68 -16.38 14.30 13.66
CA GLU A 68 -15.76 15.44 14.32
C GLU A 68 -14.24 15.38 14.21
N GLN A 69 -13.64 14.19 14.40
CA GLN A 69 -12.20 13.98 14.20
C GLN A 69 -11.80 14.27 12.75
N ARG A 70 -12.58 13.75 11.79
CA ARG A 70 -12.33 13.97 10.35
C ARG A 70 -12.43 15.44 9.95
N ALA A 71 -13.39 16.18 10.54
CA ALA A 71 -13.62 17.60 10.26
C ALA A 71 -12.46 18.51 10.70
N ARG A 72 -11.54 18.02 11.54
CA ARG A 72 -10.32 18.77 11.95
C ARG A 72 -9.34 18.99 10.79
N ARG A 73 -9.45 18.21 9.71
CA ARG A 73 -8.56 18.31 8.55
C ARG A 73 -9.31 18.92 7.36
N PRO A 74 -8.69 19.85 6.62
CA PRO A 74 -9.28 20.35 5.39
C PRO A 74 -9.48 19.18 4.43
N THR A 75 -10.63 19.15 3.78
CA THR A 75 -10.88 18.19 2.69
C THR A 75 -10.50 18.85 1.37
N VAL A 76 -9.43 18.37 0.75
CA VAL A 76 -9.01 18.80 -0.57
C VAL A 76 -9.89 18.10 -1.61
N LYS A 77 -10.53 18.91 -2.46
CA LYS A 77 -11.22 18.46 -3.66
C LYS A 77 -10.30 18.73 -4.85
N HIS A 78 -10.08 17.72 -5.67
CA HIS A 78 -9.42 17.89 -6.95
C HIS A 78 -10.52 17.99 -8.01
N GLU A 79 -10.66 19.17 -8.62
CA GLU A 79 -11.43 19.29 -9.84
C GLU A 79 -10.56 18.79 -10.99
N VAL A 80 -11.01 17.73 -11.65
CA VAL A 80 -10.44 17.31 -12.93
C VAL A 80 -10.96 18.32 -13.94
N SER A 81 -10.12 19.26 -14.40
CA SER A 81 -10.51 20.07 -15.54
C SER A 81 -10.55 19.17 -16.76
N ASP A 82 -11.63 19.24 -17.54
CA ASP A 82 -11.82 18.47 -18.79
C ASP A 82 -10.67 18.67 -19.80
N GLU A 83 -9.82 19.70 -19.60
CA GLU A 83 -8.68 20.04 -20.45
C GLU A 83 -7.39 19.22 -20.19
N LYS A 84 -7.31 18.44 -19.11
CA LYS A 84 -6.15 17.55 -18.87
C LYS A 84 -6.55 16.10 -19.07
N GLU A 85 -6.27 15.57 -20.26
CA GLU A 85 -6.34 14.15 -20.53
C GLU A 85 -5.45 13.39 -19.53
N LEU A 86 -6.07 12.70 -18.58
CA LEU A 86 -5.36 11.82 -17.66
C LEU A 86 -4.81 10.62 -18.44
N PRO A 87 -3.57 10.17 -18.17
CA PRO A 87 -3.04 8.99 -18.82
C PRO A 87 -3.89 7.76 -18.45
N LYS A 88 -4.11 6.88 -19.43
CA LYS A 88 -4.87 5.62 -19.26
C LYS A 88 -4.29 4.70 -18.18
N SER A 89 -3.00 4.84 -17.87
CA SER A 89 -2.29 4.11 -16.83
C SER A 89 -1.24 4.99 -16.19
N PHE A 90 -1.04 4.85 -14.89
CA PHE A 90 -0.02 5.58 -14.14
C PHE A 90 0.68 4.65 -13.15
N ASP A 91 2.01 4.74 -13.12
CA ASP A 91 2.84 4.03 -12.15
C ASP A 91 3.85 5.00 -11.53
N ALA A 92 3.73 5.23 -10.23
CA ALA A 92 4.58 6.14 -9.48
C ALA A 92 6.07 5.74 -9.56
N ARG A 93 6.38 4.44 -9.66
CA ARG A 93 7.76 3.93 -9.76
C ARG A 93 8.40 4.33 -11.08
N THR A 94 7.61 4.36 -12.15
CA THR A 94 8.06 4.81 -13.48
C THR A 94 8.14 6.33 -13.53
N LYS A 95 7.24 7.04 -12.85
CA LYS A 95 7.21 8.51 -12.83
C LYS A 95 8.35 9.11 -12.02
N TRP A 96 8.71 8.51 -10.88
CA TRP A 96 9.79 8.97 -10.00
C TRP A 96 10.80 7.85 -9.71
N PRO A 97 11.56 7.41 -10.73
CA PRO A 97 12.50 6.29 -10.58
C PRO A 97 13.68 6.63 -9.66
N HIS A 98 13.94 7.92 -9.40
CA HIS A 98 14.97 8.38 -8.47
C HIS A 98 14.55 8.25 -6.99
N CYS A 99 13.29 7.87 -6.71
CA CYS A 99 12.77 7.65 -5.37
C CYS A 99 12.61 6.16 -5.08
N PRO A 100 13.65 5.49 -4.51
CA PRO A 100 13.62 4.05 -4.31
C PRO A 100 12.56 3.58 -3.32
N SER A 101 12.15 4.45 -2.38
CA SER A 101 11.10 4.15 -1.39
C SER A 101 9.77 3.74 -2.03
N ILE A 102 9.45 4.28 -3.22
CA ILE A 102 8.20 3.97 -3.93
C ILE A 102 8.16 2.49 -4.38
N SER A 103 9.33 1.87 -4.55
CA SER A 103 9.47 0.46 -4.91
C SER A 103 9.76 -0.44 -3.70
N GLU A 104 9.95 0.14 -2.52
CA GLU A 104 10.24 -0.60 -1.29
C GLU A 104 8.95 -1.27 -0.78
N ILE A 105 9.03 -2.57 -0.49
CA ILE A 105 7.96 -3.30 0.19
C ILE A 105 8.43 -3.64 1.60
N ARG A 106 7.75 -3.08 2.60
CA ARG A 106 8.06 -3.31 4.01
C ARG A 106 7.16 -4.39 4.60
N ASP A 107 7.53 -4.89 5.79
CA ASP A 107 6.85 -5.97 6.49
C ASP A 107 6.56 -5.54 7.94
N GLN A 108 5.28 -5.48 8.30
CA GLN A 108 4.82 -5.13 9.65
C GLN A 108 5.01 -6.25 10.68
N SER A 109 5.43 -7.45 10.24
CA SER A 109 5.57 -8.65 11.07
C SER A 109 4.26 -9.05 11.78
N SER A 110 4.34 -9.64 12.98
CA SER A 110 3.18 -9.95 13.81
C SER A 110 2.77 -8.78 14.70
N CYS A 111 2.43 -7.64 14.10
CA CYS A 111 1.99 -6.41 14.77
C CYS A 111 0.95 -5.69 13.90
N GLU A 112 -0.16 -5.19 14.45
CA GLU A 112 -1.23 -4.47 13.71
C GLU A 112 -0.85 -3.03 13.36
N SER A 113 0.38 -2.82 12.86
CA SER A 113 0.96 -1.50 12.61
C SER A 113 0.80 -0.99 11.17
N PHE A 114 -0.04 -1.63 10.35
CA PHE A 114 -0.26 -1.22 8.95
C PHE A 114 -0.66 0.27 8.81
N TRP A 115 -1.38 0.82 9.79
CA TRP A 115 -1.76 2.24 9.84
C TRP A 115 -0.52 3.17 9.91
N ALA A 116 0.53 2.73 10.60
CA ALA A 116 1.80 3.42 10.71
C ALA A 116 2.65 3.17 9.45
N PHE A 117 2.71 1.92 8.96
CA PHE A 117 3.47 1.55 7.77
C PHE A 117 3.01 2.30 6.53
N GLY A 118 1.72 2.24 6.19
CA GLY A 118 1.20 2.94 5.01
C GLY A 118 1.45 4.45 5.08
N ALA A 119 1.36 5.02 6.29
CA ALA A 119 1.69 6.43 6.53
C ALA A 119 3.18 6.70 6.25
N VAL A 120 4.11 6.04 6.94
CA VAL A 120 5.54 6.33 6.78
C VAL A 120 6.08 5.98 5.39
N GLU A 121 5.51 4.99 4.72
CA GLU A 121 5.80 4.67 3.31
C GLU A 121 5.43 5.85 2.40
N SER A 122 4.17 6.29 2.46
CA SER A 122 3.71 7.44 1.67
C SER A 122 4.43 8.75 2.01
N MET A 123 4.79 8.95 3.28
CA MET A 123 5.52 10.12 3.74
C MET A 123 6.97 10.12 3.23
N SER A 124 7.64 8.96 3.25
CA SER A 124 9.00 8.80 2.70
C SER A 124 9.02 9.09 1.20
N ASP A 125 8.04 8.54 0.47
CA ASP A 125 7.87 8.81 -0.96
C ASP A 125 7.70 10.29 -1.25
N ARG A 126 6.80 10.95 -0.51
CA ARG A 126 6.54 12.39 -0.67
C ARG A 126 7.75 13.24 -0.35
N LEU A 127 8.49 12.92 0.71
CA LEU A 127 9.73 13.62 1.03
C LEU A 127 10.74 13.49 -0.11
N CYS A 128 10.91 12.29 -0.67
CA CYS A 128 11.80 12.11 -1.81
C CYS A 128 11.34 12.91 -3.03
N ILE A 129 10.06 12.80 -3.41
CA ILE A 129 9.55 13.45 -4.61
C ILE A 129 9.61 14.99 -4.48
N HIS A 130 9.18 15.54 -3.34
CA HIS A 130 9.17 16.99 -3.12
C HIS A 130 10.56 17.59 -2.93
N SER A 131 11.54 16.78 -2.52
CA SER A 131 12.94 17.19 -2.42
C SER A 131 13.76 16.85 -3.67
N ASN A 132 13.12 16.31 -4.73
CA ASN A 132 13.77 15.85 -5.95
C ASN A 132 14.95 14.90 -5.67
N GLY A 133 14.74 13.94 -4.77
CA GLY A 133 15.72 12.91 -4.38
C GLY A 133 16.76 13.35 -3.34
N ALA A 134 16.76 14.60 -2.88
CA ALA A 134 17.68 15.04 -1.83
C ALA A 134 17.42 14.31 -0.50
N PHE A 135 16.15 13.98 -0.23
CA PHE A 135 15.78 13.01 0.79
C PHE A 135 15.51 11.65 0.14
N ASN A 136 16.23 10.61 0.55
CA ASN A 136 16.11 9.26 -0.02
C ASN A 136 16.12 8.15 1.05
N LYS A 137 15.73 8.51 2.29
CA LYS A 137 15.68 7.61 3.44
C LYS A 137 14.23 7.18 3.72
N SER A 138 14.05 6.12 4.50
CA SER A 138 12.73 5.70 4.99
C SER A 138 12.43 6.30 6.36
N LEU A 139 11.19 6.73 6.59
CA LEU A 139 10.74 7.16 7.92
C LEU A 139 10.47 5.96 8.83
N SER A 140 10.73 6.16 10.12
CA SER A 140 10.62 5.13 11.14
C SER A 140 9.16 4.80 11.42
N ALA A 141 8.75 3.58 11.03
CA ALA A 141 7.48 3.03 11.48
C ALA A 141 7.43 2.90 13.01
N THR A 142 8.56 2.60 13.66
CA THR A 142 8.66 2.41 15.11
C THR A 142 8.46 3.69 15.90
N ASP A 143 9.04 4.79 15.45
CA ASP A 143 8.87 6.09 16.09
C ASP A 143 7.39 6.48 16.10
N LEU A 144 6.76 6.47 14.92
CA LEU A 144 5.32 6.73 14.81
C LEU A 144 4.47 5.74 15.64
N LEU A 145 4.77 4.45 15.54
CA LEU A 145 4.01 3.36 16.19
C LEU A 145 4.04 3.46 17.72
N SER A 146 5.19 3.82 18.28
CA SER A 146 5.41 3.80 19.74
C SER A 146 5.16 5.16 20.39
N CYS A 147 5.41 6.27 19.69
CA CYS A 147 5.35 7.61 20.27
C CYS A 147 4.07 8.39 19.96
N CYS A 148 3.22 7.94 19.04
CA CYS A 148 1.91 8.57 18.82
C CYS A 148 0.83 7.95 19.72
N GLU A 149 0.66 8.51 20.91
CA GLU A 149 -0.33 8.05 21.89
C GLU A 149 -1.78 8.23 21.40
N ASP A 150 -2.05 9.29 20.64
CA ASP A 150 -3.38 9.58 20.11
C ASP A 150 -3.73 8.77 18.84
N CYS A 151 -2.75 8.08 18.22
CA CYS A 151 -2.96 7.38 16.95
C CYS A 151 -3.67 6.02 17.10
N GLY A 152 -3.90 5.54 18.32
CA GLY A 152 -4.62 4.30 18.60
C GLY A 152 -3.88 3.41 19.60
N LEU A 153 -3.81 2.12 19.29
CA LEU A 153 -3.34 1.06 20.20
C LEU A 153 -2.01 0.44 19.75
N GLY A 154 -1.20 1.19 18.99
CA GLY A 154 0.09 0.71 18.48
C GLY A 154 -0.06 -0.56 17.64
N CYS A 155 0.49 -1.68 18.14
CA CYS A 155 0.38 -3.01 17.53
C CYS A 155 -1.01 -3.65 17.65
N GLY A 156 -2.00 -2.99 18.26
CA GLY A 156 -3.36 -3.51 18.38
C GLY A 156 -4.38 -2.91 17.41
N ALA A 157 -4.15 -1.69 16.90
CA ALA A 157 -4.94 -0.99 15.88
C ALA A 157 -4.49 0.49 15.77
N GLY A 158 -4.91 1.20 14.74
CA GLY A 158 -4.70 2.66 14.69
C GLY A 158 -5.49 3.44 13.63
N PHE A 159 -5.39 4.77 13.74
CA PHE A 159 -6.03 5.75 12.87
C PHE A 159 -5.00 6.33 11.88
N HIS A 160 -5.14 6.01 10.58
CA HIS A 160 -4.26 6.57 9.55
C HIS A 160 -4.22 8.10 9.55
N PRO A 161 -5.35 8.84 9.64
CA PRO A 161 -5.27 10.29 9.53
C PRO A 161 -4.53 10.94 10.69
N MET A 162 -4.57 10.33 11.89
CA MET A 162 -3.84 10.82 13.07
C MET A 162 -2.33 10.65 12.94
N ALA A 163 -1.87 9.62 12.20
CA ALA A 163 -0.45 9.49 11.88
C ALA A 163 0.09 10.69 11.08
N TRP A 164 -0.71 11.20 10.14
CA TRP A 164 -0.34 12.41 9.38
C TRP A 164 -0.29 13.65 10.27
N ASP A 165 -1.24 13.80 11.20
CA ASP A 165 -1.22 14.91 12.16
C ASP A 165 -0.03 14.83 13.11
N PHE A 166 0.34 13.62 13.56
CA PHE A 166 1.54 13.39 14.34
C PHE A 166 2.79 13.82 13.57
N TRP A 167 2.90 13.44 12.30
CA TRP A 167 4.00 13.87 11.43
C TRP A 167 4.08 15.40 11.29
N LYS A 168 2.93 16.08 11.21
CA LYS A 168 2.88 17.55 11.16
C LYS A 168 3.33 18.19 12.47
N THR A 169 2.81 17.71 13.59
CA THR A 169 2.94 18.36 14.90
C THR A 169 4.23 17.98 15.62
N HIS A 170 4.54 16.69 15.67
CA HIS A 170 5.67 16.14 16.42
C HIS A 170 6.85 15.84 15.51
N GLY A 171 6.58 15.41 14.28
CA GLY A 171 7.58 14.90 13.34
C GLY A 171 7.93 13.44 13.59
N ILE A 172 8.60 12.82 12.61
CA ILE A 172 8.98 11.41 12.63
C ILE A 172 10.44 11.30 12.17
N VAL A 173 11.25 10.55 12.91
CA VAL A 173 12.66 10.27 12.57
C VAL A 173 12.79 9.23 11.45
N THR A 174 13.98 9.08 10.89
CA THR A 174 14.30 8.04 9.90
C THR A 174 14.42 6.66 10.54
N GLY A 175 14.15 5.59 9.77
CA GLY A 175 14.17 4.23 10.31
C GLY A 175 13.96 3.12 9.28
N GLY A 176 14.94 2.21 9.21
CA GLY A 176 14.96 1.04 8.34
C GLY A 176 14.17 -0.17 8.85
N SER A 177 14.40 -1.34 8.26
CA SER A 177 13.86 -2.61 8.75
C SER A 177 14.79 -3.23 9.81
N LYS A 178 14.37 -4.33 10.43
CA LYS A 178 15.24 -5.06 11.36
C LYS A 178 16.46 -5.67 10.67
N GLU A 179 16.28 -6.18 9.46
CA GLU A 179 17.30 -6.87 8.67
C GLU A 179 18.28 -5.90 8.02
N GLU A 180 17.81 -4.69 7.72
CA GLU A 180 18.58 -3.61 7.12
C GLU A 180 18.40 -2.34 7.98
N PRO A 181 19.00 -2.31 9.19
CA PRO A 181 18.91 -1.15 10.07
C PRO A 181 19.51 0.08 9.40
N SER A 182 18.79 1.19 9.49
CA SER A 182 19.24 2.48 8.96
C SER A 182 18.47 3.63 9.61
N GLY A 183 19.05 4.82 9.54
CA GLY A 183 18.44 6.02 10.12
C GLY A 183 18.53 6.03 11.65
N CYS A 184 17.57 6.68 12.28
CA CYS A 184 17.53 6.84 13.73
C CYS A 184 16.89 5.64 14.45
N ARG A 185 15.73 5.15 14.00
CA ARG A 185 14.95 4.11 14.73
C ARG A 185 14.45 3.03 13.79
N SER A 186 15.17 1.92 13.71
CA SER A 186 14.81 0.79 12.85
C SER A 186 13.66 -0.05 13.44
N PHE A 187 12.93 -0.74 12.56
CA PHE A 187 11.82 -1.59 13.01
C PHE A 187 12.31 -2.76 13.88
N PRO A 188 11.75 -3.00 15.08
CA PRO A 188 12.32 -3.97 16.02
C PRO A 188 11.89 -5.41 15.74
N PHE A 189 10.90 -5.63 14.87
CA PHE A 189 10.36 -6.97 14.60
C PHE A 189 10.89 -7.52 13.27
N PRO A 190 11.28 -8.81 13.22
CA PRO A 190 11.82 -9.40 12.01
C PRO A 190 10.72 -9.61 10.97
N LYS A 191 11.10 -9.54 9.69
CA LYS A 191 10.32 -10.06 8.55
C LYS A 191 9.94 -11.52 8.81
N CYS A 192 8.73 -11.89 8.43
CA CYS A 192 8.25 -13.24 8.68
C CYS A 192 7.39 -13.79 7.53
N GLY A 193 7.47 -15.11 7.34
CA GLY A 193 6.81 -15.82 6.26
C GLY A 193 5.47 -16.42 6.69
N HIS A 194 4.49 -16.39 5.78
CA HIS A 194 3.21 -17.09 5.95
C HIS A 194 3.12 -18.43 5.19
N ARG A 195 4.14 -18.75 4.37
CA ARG A 195 4.23 -19.99 3.60
C ARG A 195 5.07 -21.02 4.35
N ARG A 196 4.77 -22.32 4.18
CA ARG A 196 5.55 -23.42 4.81
C ARG A 196 7.03 -23.46 4.36
N LYS A 197 7.30 -22.97 3.15
CA LYS A 197 8.65 -22.81 2.60
C LYS A 197 8.78 -21.37 2.11
N GLY A 198 9.82 -20.68 2.56
CA GLY A 198 10.08 -19.29 2.21
C GLY A 198 11.42 -18.82 2.79
N ARG A 199 11.85 -17.64 2.37
CA ARG A 199 13.10 -16.99 2.82
C ARG A 199 13.05 -16.61 4.31
N TYR A 200 11.86 -16.33 4.84
CA TYR A 200 11.65 -15.82 6.20
C TYR A 200 11.06 -16.90 7.12
N PRO A 201 11.38 -16.86 8.44
CA PRO A 201 10.83 -17.79 9.42
C PRO A 201 9.31 -17.62 9.55
N PRO A 202 8.57 -18.64 10.01
CA PRO A 202 7.14 -18.52 10.27
C PRO A 202 6.84 -17.35 11.20
N CYS A 203 5.81 -16.57 10.88
CA CYS A 203 5.38 -15.50 11.78
C CYS A 203 4.92 -16.05 13.14
N PRO A 204 5.19 -15.29 14.22
CA PRO A 204 4.61 -15.58 15.54
C PRO A 204 3.09 -15.74 15.47
N ARG A 205 2.55 -16.59 16.34
CA ARG A 205 1.10 -16.75 16.50
C ARG A 205 0.48 -15.66 17.37
N HIS A 206 1.28 -15.05 18.24
CA HIS A 206 0.86 -13.92 19.07
C HIS A 206 1.26 -12.60 18.40
N ILE A 207 0.58 -11.53 18.78
CA ILE A 207 0.96 -10.17 18.42
C ILE A 207 2.11 -9.72 19.32
N TYR A 208 3.11 -9.07 18.73
CA TYR A 208 4.12 -8.37 19.50
C TYR A 208 3.51 -7.21 20.29
N PRO A 209 3.92 -6.98 21.55
CA PRO A 209 3.51 -5.79 22.26
C PRO A 209 4.01 -4.53 21.54
N THR A 210 3.26 -3.44 21.65
CA THR A 210 3.73 -2.14 21.16
C THR A 210 5.06 -1.80 21.86
N PRO A 211 6.13 -1.50 21.11
CA PRO A 211 7.39 -1.07 21.70
C PRO A 211 7.21 0.21 22.53
N GLU A 212 8.07 0.41 23.52
CA GLU A 212 8.12 1.68 24.25
C GLU A 212 8.57 2.83 23.34
N CYS A 213 8.04 4.03 23.60
CA CYS A 213 8.49 5.25 22.94
C CYS A 213 9.88 5.65 23.44
N ILE A 214 10.91 5.34 22.65
CA ILE A 214 12.30 5.69 22.94
C ILE A 214 12.69 6.88 22.08
N LYS A 215 12.88 8.04 22.72
CA LYS A 215 13.28 9.31 22.08
C LYS A 215 14.80 9.45 21.93
N GLN A 216 15.45 8.38 21.49
CA GLN A 216 16.89 8.27 21.28
C GLN A 216 17.13 7.34 20.10
N CYS A 217 18.08 7.65 19.21
CA CYS A 217 18.37 6.80 18.06
C CYS A 217 19.11 5.52 18.47
N ASP A 218 19.01 4.48 17.63
CA ASP A 218 19.72 3.21 17.80
C ASP A 218 21.24 3.42 17.73
N GLU A 219 21.68 4.33 16.85
CA GLU A 219 23.07 4.78 16.73
C GLU A 219 23.28 6.11 17.49
N PRO A 220 24.25 6.18 18.41
CA PRO A 220 24.43 7.33 19.30
C PRO A 220 24.87 8.61 18.59
N GLU A 221 25.46 8.52 17.40
CA GLU A 221 25.90 9.66 16.59
C GLU A 221 24.72 10.41 15.94
N VAL A 222 23.58 9.73 15.77
CA VAL A 222 22.38 10.33 15.18
C VAL A 222 21.58 11.00 16.28
N ASN A 223 21.39 12.31 16.17
CA ASN A 223 20.56 13.04 17.13
C ASN A 223 19.07 12.93 16.79
N TYR A 224 18.30 12.37 17.71
CA TYR A 224 16.86 12.12 17.54
C TYR A 224 16.07 13.37 17.14
N GLU A 225 16.25 14.50 17.82
CA GLU A 225 15.48 15.71 17.53
C GLU A 225 15.88 16.35 16.19
N LYS A 226 17.16 16.25 15.80
CA LYS A 226 17.64 16.75 14.51
C LYS A 226 17.24 15.87 13.33
N ASP A 227 17.00 14.58 13.54
CA ASP A 227 16.61 13.63 12.49
C ASP A 227 15.10 13.67 12.16
N LYS A 228 14.29 14.35 12.99
CA LYS A 228 12.85 14.47 12.76
C LYS A 228 12.53 15.22 11.48
N THR A 229 11.69 14.60 10.66
CA THR A 229 11.04 15.22 9.50
C THR A 229 9.62 15.66 9.87
N ARG A 230 9.12 16.72 9.22
CA ARG A 230 7.75 17.22 9.41
C ARG A 230 7.14 17.61 8.08
N VAL A 231 5.81 17.49 8.00
CA VAL A 231 5.03 18.07 6.90
C VAL A 231 4.46 19.42 7.28
N TYR A 232 4.31 20.30 6.30
CA TYR A 232 3.72 21.61 6.49
C TYR A 232 2.20 21.55 6.75
N SER A 233 1.49 20.69 6.03
CA SER A 233 0.03 20.60 6.07
C SER A 233 -0.47 19.18 5.87
N THR A 234 -1.60 18.86 6.51
CA THR A 234 -2.34 17.60 6.35
C THR A 234 -3.73 17.91 5.82
N GLY A 235 -4.30 16.99 5.04
CA GLY A 235 -5.63 17.14 4.47
C GLY A 235 -6.20 15.79 4.06
N ALA A 236 -7.53 15.66 4.16
CA ALA A 236 -8.24 14.52 3.61
C ALA A 236 -8.48 14.73 2.12
N VAL A 237 -8.30 13.70 1.29
CA VAL A 237 -8.67 13.76 -0.12
C VAL A 237 -10.07 13.19 -0.26
N ARG A 238 -10.97 13.94 -0.92
CA ARG A 238 -12.27 13.41 -1.33
C ARG A 238 -12.31 13.36 -2.85
N GLU A 239 -12.48 12.16 -3.39
CA GLU A 239 -12.82 11.99 -4.79
C GLU A 239 -14.19 12.64 -5.06
N ALA A 240 -14.22 13.64 -5.93
CA ALA A 240 -15.47 14.11 -6.50
C ALA A 240 -15.82 13.17 -7.66
N LEU A 241 -16.49 12.05 -7.37
CA LEU A 241 -17.08 11.21 -8.41
C LEU A 241 -18.43 11.82 -8.82
N PRO A 242 -18.62 12.24 -10.09
CA PRO A 242 -19.96 12.39 -10.64
C PRO A 242 -20.67 11.03 -10.57
N ALA A 243 -21.98 11.03 -10.25
CA ALA A 243 -22.75 9.80 -10.04
C ALA A 243 -22.78 8.85 -11.26
N LYS A 244 -22.38 9.33 -12.45
CA LYS A 244 -22.47 8.63 -13.73
C LYS A 244 -21.19 7.87 -14.13
N ASP A 245 -20.04 8.17 -13.50
CA ASP A 245 -18.73 7.67 -13.93
C ASP A 245 -18.11 6.65 -12.96
N ARG A 246 -18.91 6.09 -12.04
CA ARG A 246 -18.43 5.06 -11.08
C ARG A 246 -17.94 3.77 -11.73
N GLU A 247 -18.15 3.57 -13.03
CA GLU A 247 -17.63 2.42 -13.79
C GLU A 247 -16.19 2.63 -14.30
N ASN A 248 -15.68 3.85 -14.37
CA ASN A 248 -14.30 4.13 -14.79
C ASN A 248 -13.50 4.78 -13.64
N GLN A 249 -12.63 4.00 -13.01
CA GLN A 249 -11.71 4.41 -11.92
C GLN A 249 -10.62 5.42 -12.35
N SER A 250 -10.82 6.19 -13.42
CA SER A 250 -9.80 7.05 -14.04
C SER A 250 -10.02 8.55 -13.79
N THR A 251 -10.53 8.94 -12.62
CA THR A 251 -10.89 10.35 -12.34
C THR A 251 -9.96 11.04 -11.35
N TYR A 252 -8.92 10.39 -10.84
CA TYR A 252 -7.91 11.08 -10.04
C TYR A 252 -6.60 10.30 -10.04
N ILE A 253 -5.55 10.88 -10.61
CA ILE A 253 -4.19 10.39 -10.43
C ILE A 253 -3.60 11.26 -9.34
N PRO A 254 -3.45 10.75 -8.10
CA PRO A 254 -2.80 11.51 -7.07
C PRO A 254 -1.40 11.85 -7.57
N THR A 255 -1.02 13.13 -7.46
CA THR A 255 0.28 13.59 -7.94
C THR A 255 1.45 12.96 -7.19
N TYR A 256 1.18 12.18 -6.12
CA TYR A 256 2.13 11.44 -5.27
C TYR A 256 1.37 10.30 -4.55
N PRO A 257 2.03 9.22 -4.11
CA PRO A 257 1.40 8.16 -3.29
C PRO A 257 0.57 8.70 -2.10
N ILE A 258 -0.55 8.03 -1.79
CA ILE A 258 -1.47 8.38 -0.69
C ILE A 258 -1.77 7.14 0.17
N THR A 259 -2.15 7.36 1.42
CA THR A 259 -2.73 6.31 2.27
C THR A 259 -4.24 6.22 2.09
N PHE A 260 -4.75 4.99 1.99
CA PHE A 260 -6.19 4.71 2.03
C PHE A 260 -6.47 3.48 2.89
N THR A 261 -7.73 3.27 3.24
CA THR A 261 -8.18 2.10 4.01
C THR A 261 -9.42 1.51 3.35
N HIS A 262 -9.45 0.19 3.17
CA HIS A 262 -10.60 -0.54 2.63
C HIS A 262 -11.01 -1.69 3.55
N GLN A 263 -12.26 -2.11 3.45
CA GLN A 263 -12.73 -3.32 4.13
C GLN A 263 -12.18 -4.56 3.42
N ILE A 264 -11.67 -5.50 4.21
CA ILE A 264 -11.12 -6.75 3.70
C ILE A 264 -12.16 -7.85 3.91
N TYR A 265 -12.51 -8.52 2.82
CA TYR A 265 -13.52 -9.59 2.82
C TYR A 265 -12.85 -10.94 2.66
N ARG A 266 -13.42 -11.95 3.33
CA ARG A 266 -13.11 -13.36 3.06
C ARG A 266 -14.08 -13.84 1.99
N LEU A 267 -13.54 -14.36 0.89
CA LEU A 267 -14.29 -15.01 -0.19
C LEU A 267 -14.56 -16.48 0.13
#